data_AF-A0A913YWW4-F1
#
_entry.id   AF-A0A913YWW4-F1
#
_cell.length_a   1.000
_cell.length_b   1.000
_cell.length_c   1.000
_cell.angle_alpha   90.00
_cell.angle_beta   90.00
_cell.angle_gamma   90.00
#
_symmetry.space_group_name_H-M   'P 1'
#
loop_
_entity.id
_entity.type
_entity.pdbx_description
1 polymer ?
#
loop_
_entity_poly.entity_id
_entity_poly.type
_entity_poly.pdbx_seq_one_letter_code
_entity_poly.pdbx_strand_id
1 'polypeptide(L)'
;MLLGAGCSSVSRTVAQAAWQWNLIQVSYGSTASYLSNTKRYKLFYRVIPPDSSRIAALISFLKLNKWNRVALVGENDMGQTIIELTQELHKHNATIITSEILTEEPSKQMENIKAKDARIIISLVNQDRTKHVFCQAYQVGIYGRRYVWIFPFWFGDQWWLKDGSHCNKHQLTPPAHGNFFFDSTGLATSDKDAFGMSALQMKETLKKDPGFTNDFALFAFDAMWAMALTLHNAAKTLAEQNKTLEMFNYRSSRITAIMKSSLQSISFQGTTVITN
;
A
#
# COMPACT_ATOMS: atom_id res chain seq x y z
N MET A 1 -2.14 -16.00 -16.80
CA MET A 1 -2.01 -14.86 -15.85
C MET A 1 -1.91 -15.41 -14.44
N LEU A 2 -1.37 -14.65 -13.49
CA LEU A 2 -1.26 -15.01 -12.08
C LEU A 2 -2.00 -13.97 -11.23
N LEU A 3 -2.85 -14.41 -10.32
CA LEU A 3 -3.45 -13.55 -9.30
C LEU A 3 -2.56 -13.57 -8.05
N GLY A 4 -2.34 -12.40 -7.45
CA GLY A 4 -1.52 -12.24 -6.25
C GLY A 4 -0.09 -11.77 -6.53
N ALA A 5 0.82 -11.82 -5.57
CA ALA A 5 0.59 -12.21 -4.18
C ALA A 5 -0.07 -11.07 -3.38
N GLY A 6 -0.56 -11.38 -2.19
CA GLY A 6 -1.01 -10.37 -1.24
C GLY A 6 0.17 -9.53 -0.73
N CYS A 7 1.17 -10.18 -0.13
CA CYS A 7 2.34 -9.49 0.44
C CYS A 7 3.31 -8.97 -0.62
N SER A 8 3.78 -7.73 -0.44
CA SER A 8 4.73 -7.06 -1.35
C SER A 8 6.05 -7.81 -1.53
N SER A 9 6.59 -8.40 -0.46
CA SER A 9 7.83 -9.18 -0.49
C SER A 9 7.73 -10.42 -1.37
N VAL A 10 6.58 -11.11 -1.33
CA VAL A 10 6.31 -12.29 -2.18
C VAL A 10 6.07 -11.84 -3.62
N SER A 11 5.27 -10.79 -3.83
CA SER A 11 5.04 -10.23 -5.15
C SER A 11 6.32 -9.77 -5.83
N ARG A 12 7.28 -9.23 -5.07
CA ARG A 12 8.61 -8.86 -5.59
C ARG A 12 9.33 -10.04 -6.24
N THR A 13 9.37 -11.17 -5.53
CA THR A 13 10.04 -12.39 -5.99
C THR A 13 9.31 -13.00 -7.18
N VAL A 14 7.98 -13.11 -7.09
CA VAL A 14 7.16 -13.65 -8.17
C VAL A 14 7.28 -12.76 -9.42
N ALA A 15 7.20 -11.44 -9.30
CA ALA A 15 7.24 -10.53 -10.44
C ALA A 15 8.59 -10.56 -11.17
N GLN A 16 9.69 -10.77 -10.44
CA GLN A 16 11.04 -10.92 -11.02
C GLN A 16 11.18 -12.21 -11.82
N ALA A 17 10.41 -13.23 -11.48
CA ALA A 17 10.47 -14.54 -12.11
C ALA A 17 9.43 -14.63 -13.26
N ALA A 18 8.17 -14.27 -12.98
CA ALA A 18 7.01 -14.41 -13.86
C ALA A 18 7.22 -13.80 -15.26
N TRP A 19 7.93 -12.67 -15.36
CA TRP A 19 8.15 -12.04 -16.66
C TRP A 19 9.01 -12.89 -17.62
N GLN A 20 9.91 -13.74 -17.10
CA GLN A 20 10.72 -14.65 -17.90
C GLN A 20 9.89 -15.76 -18.56
N TRP A 21 8.76 -16.12 -17.96
CA TRP A 21 7.79 -17.08 -18.50
C TRP A 21 6.62 -16.42 -19.23
N ASN A 22 6.74 -15.13 -19.59
CA ASN A 22 5.69 -14.38 -20.25
C ASN A 22 4.36 -14.35 -19.46
N LEU A 23 4.42 -14.37 -18.12
CA LEU A 23 3.25 -14.33 -17.26
C LEU A 23 2.99 -12.92 -16.73
N ILE A 24 1.76 -12.45 -16.89
CA ILE A 24 1.24 -11.24 -16.23
C ILE A 24 0.81 -11.60 -14.82
N GLN A 25 1.32 -10.85 -13.85
CA GLN A 25 0.93 -10.94 -12.45
C GLN A 25 0.03 -9.75 -12.10
N VAL A 26 -1.12 -10.02 -11.49
CA VAL A 26 -2.07 -9.02 -10.99
C VAL A 26 -2.21 -9.19 -9.49
N SER A 27 -1.62 -8.28 -8.72
CA SER A 27 -1.69 -8.30 -7.26
C SER A 27 -2.91 -7.52 -6.75
N TYR A 28 -3.58 -8.08 -5.75
CA TYR A 28 -4.66 -7.40 -5.03
C TYR A 28 -4.21 -6.72 -3.73
N GLY A 29 -3.02 -7.02 -3.20
CA GLY A 29 -2.63 -6.59 -1.85
C GLY A 29 -1.25 -5.94 -1.71
N SER A 30 -0.39 -6.05 -2.72
CA SER A 30 0.99 -5.56 -2.63
C SER A 30 1.08 -4.05 -2.87
N THR A 31 1.31 -3.28 -1.81
CA THR A 31 1.32 -1.81 -1.84
C THR A 31 2.70 -1.18 -1.99
N ALA A 32 3.80 -1.94 -1.83
CA ALA A 32 5.14 -1.37 -1.81
C ALA A 32 5.45 -0.51 -3.06
N SER A 33 6.01 0.69 -2.85
CA SER A 33 6.29 1.65 -3.94
C SER A 33 7.27 1.09 -4.98
N TYR A 34 8.25 0.27 -4.59
CA TYR A 34 9.26 -0.26 -5.52
C TYR A 34 8.66 -1.11 -6.64
N LEU A 35 7.48 -1.72 -6.43
CA LEU A 35 6.79 -2.52 -7.44
C LEU A 35 6.25 -1.66 -8.61
N SER A 36 6.18 -0.34 -8.46
CA SER A 36 5.81 0.59 -9.54
C SER A 36 6.91 0.77 -10.59
N ASN A 37 8.12 0.22 -10.39
CA ASN A 37 9.20 0.30 -11.37
C ASN A 37 8.93 -0.62 -12.58
N THR A 38 8.31 -0.07 -13.62
CA THR A 38 7.93 -0.80 -14.85
C THR A 38 9.10 -1.31 -15.68
N LYS A 39 10.31 -0.76 -15.50
CA LYS A 39 11.53 -1.28 -16.13
C LYS A 39 11.95 -2.62 -15.52
N ARG A 40 11.80 -2.74 -14.19
CA ARG A 40 12.14 -3.95 -13.42
C ARG A 40 11.01 -4.97 -13.40
N TYR A 41 9.76 -4.52 -13.21
CA TYR A 41 8.58 -5.36 -13.06
C TYR A 41 7.64 -5.20 -14.28
N LYS A 42 8.11 -5.63 -15.45
CA LYS A 42 7.51 -5.33 -16.78
C LYS A 42 6.09 -5.87 -16.99
N LEU A 43 5.73 -6.93 -16.27
CA LEU A 43 4.44 -7.64 -16.35
C LEU A 43 3.73 -7.70 -14.99
N PHE A 44 4.12 -6.83 -14.05
CA PHE A 44 3.43 -6.69 -12.76
C PHE A 44 2.40 -5.57 -12.84
N TYR A 45 1.20 -5.89 -12.40
CA TYR A 45 0.08 -4.97 -12.25
C TYR A 45 -0.54 -5.18 -10.88
N ARG A 46 -1.25 -4.17 -10.39
CA ARG A 46 -2.03 -4.25 -9.16
C ARG A 46 -3.25 -3.35 -9.23
N VAL A 47 -4.31 -3.75 -8.56
CA VAL A 47 -5.51 -2.92 -8.38
C VAL A 47 -5.41 -2.03 -7.15
N ILE A 48 -4.67 -2.48 -6.13
CA ILE A 48 -4.48 -1.71 -4.90
C ILE A 48 -3.49 -0.56 -5.11
N PRO A 49 -3.76 0.64 -4.54
CA PRO A 49 -2.85 1.77 -4.68
C PRO A 49 -1.46 1.53 -4.04
N PRO A 50 -0.38 2.09 -4.62
CA PRO A 50 0.92 2.14 -3.97
C PRO A 50 0.89 2.86 -2.62
N ASP A 51 1.83 2.56 -1.73
CA ASP A 51 2.08 3.34 -0.51
C ASP A 51 2.27 4.84 -0.81
N SER A 52 2.96 5.17 -1.90
CA SER A 52 3.18 6.55 -2.31
C SER A 52 1.97 7.31 -2.81
N SER A 53 0.85 6.66 -3.13
CA SER A 53 -0.36 7.38 -3.50
C SER A 53 -0.90 8.24 -2.36
N ARG A 54 -0.53 7.92 -1.11
CA ARG A 54 -0.96 8.63 0.11
C ARG A 54 -0.12 9.88 0.40
N ILE A 55 1.05 10.03 -0.23
CA ILE A 55 1.98 11.14 0.02
C ILE A 55 1.32 12.49 -0.26
N ALA A 56 0.57 12.61 -1.35
CA ALA A 56 -0.07 13.88 -1.71
C ALA A 56 -1.06 14.38 -0.63
N ALA A 57 -1.84 13.47 -0.03
CA ALA A 57 -2.76 13.79 1.06
C ALA A 57 -1.99 14.22 2.32
N LEU A 58 -0.93 13.48 2.67
CA LEU A 58 -0.04 13.83 3.78
C LEU A 58 0.57 15.22 3.62
N ILE A 59 1.16 15.52 2.45
CA ILE A 59 1.75 16.83 2.15
C ILE A 59 0.69 17.94 2.27
N SER A 60 -0.52 17.71 1.76
CA SER A 60 -1.61 18.68 1.84
C SER A 60 -2.00 18.95 3.29
N PHE A 61 -2.06 17.91 4.12
CA PHE A 61 -2.32 18.06 5.55
C PHE A 61 -1.21 18.83 6.29
N LEU A 62 0.06 18.55 5.99
CA LEU A 62 1.18 19.31 6.57
C LEU A 62 1.09 20.80 6.23
N LYS A 63 0.74 21.14 4.98
CA LYS A 63 0.52 22.53 4.55
C LYS A 63 -0.62 23.21 5.30
N LEU A 64 -1.77 22.53 5.43
CA LEU A 64 -2.93 23.07 6.15
C LEU A 64 -2.58 23.46 7.60
N ASN A 65 -1.75 22.63 8.25
CA ASN A 65 -1.30 22.88 9.63
C ASN A 65 -0.05 23.76 9.72
N LYS A 66 0.50 24.22 8.59
CA LYS A 66 1.74 25.00 8.51
C LYS A 66 2.94 24.28 9.15
N TRP A 67 2.97 22.96 9.09
CA TRP A 67 4.08 22.15 9.58
C TRP A 67 5.10 21.93 8.48
N ASN A 68 6.26 22.57 8.61
CA ASN A 68 7.34 22.51 7.63
C ASN A 68 8.61 21.83 8.14
N ARG A 69 8.62 21.32 9.38
CA ARG A 69 9.77 20.63 9.97
C ARG A 69 9.34 19.25 10.46
N VAL A 70 9.84 18.20 9.82
CA VAL A 70 9.42 16.82 10.08
C VAL A 70 10.62 15.90 10.34
N ALA A 71 10.41 14.85 11.12
CA ALA A 71 11.28 13.68 11.17
C ALA A 71 10.63 12.52 10.45
N LEU A 72 11.44 11.70 9.78
CA LEU A 72 11.01 10.47 9.15
C LEU A 72 11.53 9.28 9.96
N VAL A 73 10.69 8.28 10.15
CA VAL A 73 11.06 6.98 10.72
C VAL A 73 10.51 5.92 9.79
N GLY A 74 11.31 4.93 9.41
CA GLY A 74 10.80 3.87 8.57
C GLY A 74 11.63 2.60 8.58
N GLU A 75 11.07 1.57 7.97
CA GLU A 75 11.73 0.27 7.79
C GLU A 75 12.49 0.22 6.46
N ASN A 76 13.45 -0.72 6.36
CA ASN A 76 14.21 -0.93 5.12
C ASN A 76 13.31 -1.18 3.90
N ASP A 77 12.21 -1.93 4.05
CA ASP A 77 11.31 -2.24 2.92
C ASP A 77 10.50 -1.00 2.45
N MET A 78 10.46 0.07 3.26
CA MET A 78 9.80 1.34 2.95
C MET A 78 10.73 2.36 2.28
N GLY A 79 11.98 1.97 1.98
CA GLY A 79 13.01 2.88 1.45
C GLY A 79 12.57 3.65 0.19
N GLN A 80 11.90 2.98 -0.76
CA GLN A 80 11.40 3.66 -1.96
C GLN A 80 10.35 4.72 -1.64
N THR A 81 9.41 4.42 -0.73
CA THR A 81 8.38 5.37 -0.30
C THR A 81 8.99 6.54 0.47
N ILE A 82 10.03 6.32 1.27
CA ILE A 82 10.78 7.38 1.97
C ILE A 82 11.46 8.31 0.97
N ILE A 83 12.06 7.77 -0.10
CA ILE A 83 12.67 8.58 -1.17
C ILE A 83 11.61 9.47 -1.85
N GLU A 84 10.47 8.88 -2.23
CA GLU A 84 9.36 9.59 -2.86
C GLU A 84 8.80 10.69 -1.93
N LEU A 85 8.62 10.38 -0.64
CA LEU A 85 8.17 11.35 0.36
C LEU A 85 9.18 12.48 0.55
N THR A 86 10.48 12.15 0.60
CA THR A 86 11.55 13.14 0.73
C THR A 86 11.56 14.12 -0.43
N GLN A 87 11.40 13.62 -1.66
CA GLN A 87 11.30 14.46 -2.85
C GLN A 87 10.09 15.39 -2.78
N GLU A 88 8.93 14.87 -2.39
CA GLU A 88 7.71 15.69 -2.26
C GLU A 88 7.79 16.71 -1.12
N LEU A 89 8.42 16.37 0.00
CA LEU A 89 8.67 17.32 1.09
C LEU A 89 9.57 18.49 0.63
N HIS A 90 10.65 18.19 -0.10
CA HIS A 90 11.55 19.22 -0.63
C HIS A 90 10.88 20.14 -1.64
N LYS A 91 10.06 19.59 -2.57
CA LYS A 91 9.27 20.40 -3.52
C LYS A 91 8.34 21.39 -2.83
N HIS A 92 7.98 21.12 -1.57
CA HIS A 92 7.08 21.94 -0.78
C HIS A 92 7.77 22.72 0.34
N ASN A 93 9.10 22.90 0.25
CA ASN A 93 9.91 23.66 1.20
C ASN A 93 9.81 23.15 2.65
N ALA A 94 9.54 21.86 2.85
CA ALA A 94 9.62 21.23 4.16
C ALA A 94 11.07 20.77 4.44
N THR A 95 11.53 21.02 5.66
CA THR A 95 12.83 20.58 6.18
C THR A 95 12.68 19.23 6.88
N ILE A 96 13.48 18.26 6.45
CA ILE A 96 13.63 16.97 7.15
C ILE A 96 14.72 17.14 8.20
N ILE A 97 14.32 17.17 9.48
CA ILE A 97 15.24 17.33 10.61
C ILE A 97 16.14 16.09 10.75
N THR A 98 15.52 14.92 10.61
CA THR A 98 16.21 13.63 10.64
C THR A 98 15.40 12.60 9.89
N SER A 99 16.09 11.60 9.34
CA SER A 99 15.49 10.45 8.70
C SER A 99 16.16 9.21 9.28
N GLU A 100 15.41 8.45 10.06
CA GLU A 100 15.91 7.28 10.78
C GLU A 100 15.34 6.01 10.14
N ILE A 101 16.24 5.11 9.74
CA ILE A 101 15.86 3.74 9.38
C ILE A 101 15.99 2.87 10.62
N LEU A 102 14.92 2.13 10.92
CA LEU A 102 14.86 1.28 12.11
C LEU A 102 15.83 0.10 12.00
N THR A 103 16.59 -0.10 13.08
CA THR A 103 17.34 -1.32 13.35
C THR A 103 16.47 -2.30 14.12
N GLU A 104 17.05 -3.44 14.57
CA GLU A 104 16.34 -4.36 15.46
C GLU A 104 15.88 -3.65 16.74
N GLU A 105 16.81 -2.93 17.39
CA GLU A 105 16.54 -2.06 18.54
C GLU A 105 16.44 -0.58 18.11
N PRO A 106 15.30 0.11 18.29
CA PRO A 106 15.06 1.46 17.78
C PRO A 106 15.44 2.57 18.77
N SER A 107 16.06 2.25 19.92
CA SER A 107 16.37 3.21 20.99
C SER A 107 17.22 4.38 20.48
N LYS A 108 18.29 4.10 19.73
CA LYS A 108 19.20 5.13 19.21
C LYS A 108 18.50 6.08 18.24
N GLN A 109 17.62 5.56 17.40
CA GLN A 109 16.80 6.35 16.47
C GLN A 109 15.88 7.28 17.24
N MET A 110 15.23 6.80 18.31
CA MET A 110 14.37 7.64 19.13
C MET A 110 15.16 8.72 19.90
N GLU A 111 16.33 8.38 20.42
CA GLU A 111 17.25 9.34 21.05
C GLU A 111 17.68 10.44 20.06
N ASN A 112 18.01 10.08 18.82
CA ASN A 112 18.36 11.05 17.76
C ASN A 112 17.21 12.00 17.45
N ILE A 113 15.98 11.49 17.32
CA ILE A 113 14.77 12.29 17.08
C ILE A 113 14.54 13.25 18.25
N LYS A 114 14.71 12.76 19.49
CA LYS A 114 14.57 13.57 20.70
C LYS A 114 15.61 14.69 20.74
N ALA A 115 16.88 14.36 20.50
CA ALA A 115 18.01 15.29 20.56
C ALA A 115 17.89 16.43 19.53
N LYS A 116 17.35 16.13 18.34
CA LYS A 116 17.12 17.13 17.28
C LYS A 116 15.81 17.94 17.43
N ASP A 117 15.09 17.72 18.52
CA ASP A 117 13.80 18.35 18.84
C ASP A 117 12.74 18.25 17.74
N ALA A 118 12.66 17.10 17.06
CA ALA A 118 11.64 16.90 16.05
C ALA A 118 10.26 16.62 16.70
N ARG A 119 9.26 17.43 16.34
CA ARG A 119 7.91 17.38 16.93
C ARG A 119 6.86 16.71 16.05
N ILE A 120 7.03 16.79 14.73
CA ILE A 120 6.17 16.13 13.75
C ILE A 120 6.93 14.93 13.20
N ILE A 121 6.41 13.72 13.43
CA ILE A 121 7.11 12.47 13.12
C ILE A 121 6.24 11.66 12.16
N ILE A 122 6.74 11.42 10.96
CA ILE A 122 6.08 10.60 9.95
C ILE A 122 6.70 9.20 10.01
N SER A 123 5.89 8.21 10.37
CA SER A 123 6.31 6.83 10.61
C SER A 123 5.80 5.89 9.53
N LEU A 124 6.71 5.37 8.71
CA LEU A 124 6.50 4.33 7.70
C LEU A 124 6.98 2.99 8.25
N VAL A 125 6.29 2.50 9.27
CA VAL A 125 6.66 1.31 10.03
C VAL A 125 5.40 0.45 10.18
N ASN A 126 5.53 -0.87 10.03
CA ASN A 126 4.39 -1.77 10.23
C ASN A 126 3.87 -1.73 11.69
N GLN A 127 2.67 -2.26 11.91
CA GLN A 127 1.99 -2.19 13.21
C GLN A 127 2.82 -2.80 14.36
N ASP A 128 3.38 -4.00 14.15
CA ASP A 128 4.09 -4.74 15.21
C ASP A 128 5.38 -4.02 15.63
N ARG A 129 6.14 -3.54 14.64
CA ARG A 129 7.38 -2.78 14.87
C ARG A 129 7.07 -1.40 15.45
N THR A 130 5.94 -0.79 15.10
CA THR A 130 5.50 0.48 15.68
C THR A 130 5.27 0.33 17.19
N LYS A 131 4.74 -0.81 17.68
CA LYS A 131 4.62 -1.02 19.13
C LYS A 131 5.99 -0.90 19.81
N HIS A 132 7.03 -1.53 19.25
CA HIS A 132 8.37 -1.46 19.80
C HIS A 132 8.98 -0.04 19.75
N VAL A 133 8.78 0.67 18.64
CA VAL A 133 9.15 2.10 18.52
C VAL A 133 8.47 2.94 19.61
N PHE A 134 7.19 2.70 19.88
CA PHE A 134 6.44 3.42 20.90
C PHE A 134 6.94 3.16 22.32
N CYS A 135 7.42 1.95 22.62
CA CYS A 135 8.06 1.67 23.90
C CYS A 135 9.29 2.54 24.10
N GLN A 136 10.14 2.64 23.08
CA GLN A 136 11.35 3.46 23.14
C GLN A 136 11.01 4.95 23.17
N ALA A 137 10.05 5.39 22.36
CA ALA A 137 9.54 6.75 22.36
C ALA A 137 9.01 7.17 23.74
N TYR A 138 8.35 6.26 24.47
CA TYR A 138 7.90 6.49 25.83
C TYR A 138 9.09 6.73 26.78
N GLN A 139 10.13 5.89 26.71
CA GLN A 139 11.32 6.02 27.56
C GLN A 139 12.04 7.35 27.37
N VAL A 140 12.15 7.84 26.13
CA VAL A 140 12.82 9.13 25.83
C VAL A 140 11.87 10.33 25.81
N GLY A 141 10.59 10.14 26.17
CA GLY A 141 9.62 11.21 26.31
C GLY A 141 9.19 11.88 24.99
N ILE A 142 8.97 11.10 23.93
CA ILE A 142 8.39 11.52 22.63
C ILE A 142 6.90 11.14 22.62
N TYR A 143 6.11 11.82 23.44
CA TYR A 143 4.65 11.67 23.51
C TYR A 143 3.98 12.90 24.12
N GLY A 144 2.64 12.92 24.10
CA GLY A 144 1.83 14.01 24.65
C GLY A 144 1.75 15.22 23.72
N ARG A 145 1.23 16.34 24.24
CA ARG A 145 0.77 17.50 23.43
C ARG A 145 1.84 18.19 22.56
N ARG A 146 3.11 17.89 22.77
CA ARG A 146 4.22 18.48 22.00
C ARG A 146 4.63 17.66 20.78
N TYR A 147 4.13 16.44 20.64
CA TYR A 147 4.52 15.52 19.58
C TYR A 147 3.30 15.06 18.79
N VAL A 148 3.48 14.94 17.48
CA VAL A 148 2.47 14.42 16.57
C VAL A 148 3.09 13.27 15.79
N TRP A 149 2.49 12.09 15.89
CA TRP A 149 2.83 10.94 15.06
C TRP A 149 1.85 10.84 13.90
N ILE A 150 2.38 10.65 12.71
CA ILE A 150 1.62 10.52 11.47
C ILE A 150 1.99 9.20 10.80
N PHE A 151 0.97 8.41 10.47
CA PHE A 151 1.13 7.11 9.83
C PHE A 151 0.43 7.10 8.47
N PRO A 152 1.09 6.67 7.39
CA PRO A 152 0.45 6.53 6.10
C PRO A 152 -0.28 5.19 5.90
N PHE A 153 -0.74 4.53 6.99
CA PHE A 153 -1.55 3.30 6.97
C PHE A 153 -2.40 3.21 8.22
N TRP A 154 -3.62 2.68 8.16
CA TRP A 154 -4.47 2.47 9.34
C TRP A 154 -4.22 1.10 10.01
N PHE A 155 -4.02 1.08 11.32
CA PHE A 155 -3.78 -0.15 12.09
C PHE A 155 -5.06 -0.73 12.76
N GLY A 156 -6.19 -0.06 12.60
CA GLY A 156 -7.43 -0.39 13.31
C GLY A 156 -7.51 0.24 14.70
N ASP A 157 -8.69 0.16 15.29
CA ASP A 157 -8.93 0.69 16.63
C ASP A 157 -8.12 -0.07 17.68
N GLN A 158 -7.60 0.68 18.65
CA GLN A 158 -6.85 0.15 19.80
C GLN A 158 -5.73 -0.83 19.41
N TRP A 159 -5.12 -0.64 18.24
CA TRP A 159 -4.12 -1.55 17.66
C TRP A 159 -2.92 -1.81 18.58
N TRP A 160 -2.59 -0.86 19.45
CA TRP A 160 -1.49 -0.93 20.42
C TRP A 160 -1.82 -1.79 21.65
N LEU A 161 -3.11 -2.10 21.88
CA LEU A 161 -3.57 -2.95 22.99
C LEU A 161 -3.69 -4.43 22.59
N LYS A 162 -3.66 -4.73 21.29
CA LYS A 162 -3.68 -6.09 20.75
C LYS A 162 -2.36 -6.81 21.05
N ASP A 163 -2.41 -8.13 21.18
CA ASP A 163 -1.25 -8.97 21.53
C ASP A 163 -0.07 -8.79 20.56
N GLY A 164 1.14 -9.15 21.01
CA GLY A 164 2.36 -9.07 20.19
C GLY A 164 3.30 -7.89 20.52
N SER A 165 3.36 -7.45 21.78
CA SER A 165 4.42 -6.55 22.25
C SER A 165 4.96 -7.00 23.60
N HIS A 166 6.28 -6.93 23.76
CA HIS A 166 6.96 -7.11 25.04
C HIS A 166 6.78 -5.93 26.00
N CYS A 167 6.11 -4.86 25.57
CA CYS A 167 5.96 -3.64 26.34
C CYS A 167 4.60 -3.55 27.04
N ASN A 168 4.58 -2.87 28.18
CA ASN A 168 3.36 -2.67 28.94
C ASN A 168 2.42 -1.67 28.22
N LYS A 169 1.11 -1.91 28.30
CA LYS A 169 0.05 -0.98 27.85
C LYS A 169 0.27 0.45 28.38
N HIS A 170 0.78 0.60 29.59
CA HIS A 170 1.12 1.92 30.17
C HIS A 170 2.21 2.68 29.38
N GLN A 171 3.12 1.97 28.72
CA GLN A 171 4.17 2.55 27.89
C GLN A 171 3.67 2.84 26.47
N LEU A 172 2.78 1.99 25.94
CA LEU A 172 2.27 2.12 24.57
C LEU A 172 1.18 3.18 24.42
N THR A 173 0.36 3.39 25.44
CA THR A 173 -0.82 4.27 25.37
C THR A 173 -0.47 5.74 25.15
N PRO A 174 0.51 6.34 25.87
CA PRO A 174 0.84 7.76 25.69
C PRO A 174 1.28 8.16 24.28
N PRO A 175 2.20 7.45 23.59
CA PRO A 175 2.54 7.75 22.20
C PRO A 175 1.47 7.30 21.18
N ALA A 176 0.53 6.45 21.57
CA ALA A 176 -0.59 6.04 20.69
C ALA A 176 -1.74 7.05 20.62
N HIS A 177 -1.83 7.96 21.59
CA HIS A 177 -2.88 8.98 21.64
C HIS A 177 -2.57 10.18 20.74
N GLY A 178 -3.58 10.62 19.98
CA GLY A 178 -3.50 11.84 19.16
C GLY A 178 -2.76 11.66 17.83
N ASN A 179 -2.70 10.43 17.32
CA ASN A 179 -2.02 10.10 16.06
C ASN A 179 -2.92 10.39 14.86
N PHE A 180 -2.31 10.82 13.76
CA PHE A 180 -2.99 10.97 12.48
C PHE A 180 -2.66 9.80 11.56
N PHE A 181 -3.69 9.32 10.87
CA PHE A 181 -3.58 8.21 9.94
C PHE A 181 -4.08 8.66 8.56
N PHE A 182 -3.31 8.33 7.53
CA PHE A 182 -3.66 8.56 6.14
C PHE A 182 -3.84 7.22 5.47
N ASP A 183 -5.03 6.93 4.98
CA ASP A 183 -5.29 5.71 4.23
C ASP A 183 -6.26 5.96 3.08
N SER A 184 -6.30 5.02 2.14
CA SER A 184 -7.35 4.96 1.13
C SER A 184 -8.63 4.43 1.75
N THR A 185 -9.79 4.99 1.38
CA THR A 185 -11.11 4.49 1.79
C THR A 185 -11.33 3.03 1.41
N GLY A 186 -10.62 2.55 0.39
CA GLY A 186 -10.67 1.16 -0.07
C GLY A 186 -11.99 0.77 -0.75
N LEU A 187 -12.95 1.70 -0.85
CA LEU A 187 -14.26 1.51 -1.48
C LEU A 187 -14.48 2.58 -2.53
N ALA A 188 -15.02 2.16 -3.68
CA ALA A 188 -15.54 3.05 -4.71
C ALA A 188 -16.73 3.85 -4.14
N THR A 189 -16.78 5.15 -4.42
CA THR A 189 -17.83 6.06 -3.94
C THR A 189 -19.12 6.02 -4.75
N SER A 190 -19.19 5.16 -5.76
CA SER A 190 -20.32 5.10 -6.67
C SER A 190 -21.50 4.31 -6.13
N ASP A 191 -22.70 4.74 -6.50
CA ASP A 191 -23.96 4.11 -6.08
C ASP A 191 -24.10 2.66 -6.56
N LYS A 192 -23.57 2.35 -7.75
CA LYS A 192 -23.54 0.99 -8.30
C LYS A 192 -22.24 0.74 -9.06
N ASP A 193 -21.70 -0.46 -8.90
CA ASP A 193 -20.63 -1.02 -9.72
C ASP A 193 -21.18 -1.61 -11.03
N ALA A 194 -20.31 -2.17 -11.86
CA ALA A 194 -20.66 -2.87 -13.09
C ALA A 194 -21.59 -4.09 -12.87
N PHE A 195 -21.83 -4.49 -11.63
CA PHE A 195 -22.67 -5.63 -11.22
C PHE A 195 -23.99 -5.19 -10.58
N GLY A 196 -24.24 -3.87 -10.52
CA GLY A 196 -25.47 -3.31 -9.98
C GLY A 196 -25.53 -3.25 -8.45
N MET A 197 -24.42 -3.52 -7.75
CA MET A 197 -24.30 -3.42 -6.29
C MET A 197 -23.39 -2.24 -5.91
N SER A 198 -23.62 -1.62 -4.76
CA SER A 198 -22.64 -0.68 -4.22
C SER A 198 -21.47 -1.41 -3.57
N ALA A 199 -20.30 -0.76 -3.50
CA ALA A 199 -19.13 -1.31 -2.81
C ALA A 199 -19.44 -1.69 -1.35
N LEU A 200 -20.32 -0.91 -0.69
CA LEU A 200 -20.80 -1.20 0.66
C LEU A 200 -21.68 -2.46 0.72
N GLN A 201 -22.63 -2.60 -0.21
CA GLN A 201 -23.47 -3.80 -0.29
C GLN A 201 -22.64 -5.07 -0.53
N MET A 202 -21.62 -4.97 -1.40
CA MET A 202 -20.70 -6.07 -1.63
C MET A 202 -19.90 -6.41 -0.38
N LYS A 203 -19.36 -5.40 0.33
CA LYS A 203 -18.65 -5.59 1.61
C LYS A 203 -19.52 -6.31 2.64
N GLU A 204 -20.77 -5.87 2.83
CA GLU A 204 -21.69 -6.50 3.77
C GLU A 204 -22.13 -7.90 3.34
N THR A 205 -22.14 -8.19 2.03
CA THR A 205 -22.38 -9.54 1.51
C THR A 205 -21.19 -10.45 1.82
N LEU A 206 -19.96 -10.00 1.54
CA LEU A 206 -18.74 -10.77 1.81
C LEU A 206 -18.56 -11.05 3.29
N LYS A 207 -18.87 -10.11 4.18
CA LYS A 207 -18.78 -10.30 5.64
C LYS A 207 -19.64 -11.46 6.18
N LYS A 208 -20.65 -11.91 5.44
CA LYS A 208 -21.48 -13.06 5.82
C LYS A 208 -20.78 -14.39 5.56
N ASP A 209 -19.76 -14.40 4.70
CA ASP A 209 -18.97 -15.58 4.41
C ASP A 209 -18.01 -15.87 5.59
N PRO A 210 -18.00 -17.11 6.13
CA PRO A 210 -17.09 -17.48 7.22
C PRO A 210 -15.60 -17.31 6.90
N GLY A 211 -15.22 -17.29 5.62
CA GLY A 211 -13.87 -17.09 5.11
C GLY A 211 -13.48 -15.62 4.92
N PHE A 212 -14.37 -14.66 5.19
CA PHE A 212 -14.03 -13.24 5.12
C PHE A 212 -13.06 -12.85 6.24
N THR A 213 -11.85 -12.44 5.85
CA THR A 213 -10.78 -12.09 6.79
C THR A 213 -10.59 -10.59 6.95
N ASN A 214 -10.57 -9.85 5.84
CA ASN A 214 -10.32 -8.42 5.83
C ASN A 214 -10.77 -7.77 4.50
N ASP A 215 -10.68 -6.45 4.46
CA ASP A 215 -11.12 -5.63 3.32
C ASP A 215 -10.29 -5.84 2.04
N PHE A 216 -9.13 -6.51 2.09
CA PHE A 216 -8.40 -6.88 0.87
C PHE A 216 -9.18 -7.84 -0.04
N ALA A 217 -10.21 -8.50 0.49
CA ALA A 217 -11.12 -9.33 -0.30
C ALA A 217 -11.79 -8.55 -1.45
N LEU A 218 -12.08 -7.27 -1.26
CA LEU A 218 -12.70 -6.42 -2.29
C LEU A 218 -11.71 -6.11 -3.42
N PHE A 219 -10.45 -5.81 -3.08
CA PHE A 219 -9.40 -5.68 -4.08
C PHE A 219 -9.15 -7.01 -4.81
N ALA A 220 -9.24 -8.15 -4.12
CA ALA A 220 -9.11 -9.46 -4.76
C ALA A 220 -10.24 -9.72 -5.76
N PHE A 221 -11.46 -9.31 -5.43
CA PHE A 221 -12.61 -9.37 -6.31
C PHE A 221 -12.40 -8.54 -7.59
N ASP A 222 -12.00 -7.27 -7.45
CA ASP A 222 -11.73 -6.42 -8.61
C ASP A 222 -10.53 -6.88 -9.44
N ALA A 223 -9.49 -7.43 -8.80
CA ALA A 223 -8.34 -8.00 -9.51
C ALA A 223 -8.76 -9.20 -10.39
N MET A 224 -9.67 -10.04 -9.89
CA MET A 224 -10.22 -11.15 -10.66
C MET A 224 -11.02 -10.64 -11.86
N TRP A 225 -11.84 -9.61 -11.66
CA TRP A 225 -12.61 -8.99 -12.75
C TRP A 225 -11.73 -8.33 -13.81
N ALA A 226 -10.69 -7.61 -13.38
CA ALA A 226 -9.70 -7.05 -14.29
C ALA A 226 -9.04 -8.15 -15.16
N MET A 227 -8.72 -9.30 -14.56
CA MET A 227 -8.20 -10.46 -15.28
C MET A 227 -9.22 -11.06 -16.24
N ALA A 228 -10.48 -11.22 -15.83
CA ALA A 228 -11.55 -11.75 -16.67
C ALA A 228 -11.81 -10.87 -17.91
N LEU A 229 -11.94 -9.56 -17.70
CA LEU A 229 -12.11 -8.58 -18.79
C LEU A 229 -10.91 -8.55 -19.73
N THR A 230 -9.69 -8.65 -19.19
CA THR A 230 -8.46 -8.75 -19.97
C THR A 230 -8.48 -9.98 -20.89
N LEU A 231 -8.84 -11.14 -20.34
CA LEU A 231 -8.90 -12.39 -21.11
C LEU A 231 -10.00 -12.32 -22.19
N HIS A 232 -11.17 -11.78 -21.84
CA HIS A 232 -12.27 -11.59 -22.79
C HIS A 232 -11.86 -10.71 -23.99
N ASN A 233 -11.28 -9.54 -23.72
CA ASN A 233 -10.84 -8.61 -24.75
C ASN A 233 -9.68 -9.19 -25.58
N ALA A 234 -8.71 -9.85 -24.93
CA ALA A 234 -7.61 -10.51 -25.64
C ALA A 234 -8.10 -11.65 -26.55
N ALA A 235 -9.10 -12.43 -26.12
CA ALA A 235 -9.72 -13.48 -26.95
C ALA A 235 -10.34 -12.89 -28.21
N LYS A 236 -11.04 -11.75 -28.10
CA LYS A 236 -11.61 -11.04 -29.26
C LYS A 236 -10.52 -10.61 -30.26
N THR A 237 -9.45 -9.99 -29.79
CA THR A 237 -8.31 -9.58 -30.64
C THR A 237 -7.59 -10.77 -31.28
N LEU A 238 -7.52 -11.92 -30.59
CA LEU A 238 -6.93 -13.14 -31.14
C LEU A 238 -7.82 -13.77 -32.22
N ALA A 239 -9.14 -13.73 -32.04
CA ALA A 239 -10.10 -14.26 -33.00
C ALA A 239 -9.99 -13.55 -34.36
N GLU A 240 -9.75 -12.23 -34.38
CA GLU A 240 -9.47 -11.45 -35.61
C GLU A 240 -8.21 -11.96 -36.37
N GLN A 241 -7.33 -12.70 -35.69
CA GLN A 241 -6.12 -13.28 -36.23
C GLN A 241 -6.23 -14.81 -36.42
N ASN A 242 -7.44 -15.39 -36.35
CA ASN A 242 -7.67 -16.84 -36.34
C ASN A 242 -6.85 -17.58 -35.28
N LYS A 243 -6.68 -16.95 -34.11
CA LYS A 243 -5.95 -17.51 -32.96
C LYS A 243 -6.85 -17.57 -31.74
N THR A 244 -6.45 -18.37 -30.76
CA THR A 244 -7.19 -18.54 -29.52
C THR A 244 -6.25 -18.45 -28.31
N LEU A 245 -6.83 -18.31 -27.11
CA LEU A 245 -6.05 -18.23 -25.87
C LEU A 245 -5.34 -19.56 -25.55
N GLU A 246 -5.87 -20.70 -26.00
CA GLU A 246 -5.27 -22.03 -25.82
C GLU A 246 -3.92 -22.17 -26.53
N MET A 247 -3.62 -21.31 -27.50
CA MET A 247 -2.32 -21.27 -28.18
C MET A 247 -1.21 -20.63 -27.31
N PHE A 248 -1.54 -20.21 -26.08
CA PHE A 248 -0.57 -19.70 -25.12
C PHE A 248 0.52 -20.72 -24.82
N ASN A 249 1.77 -20.25 -24.83
CA ASN A 249 2.90 -21.01 -24.30
C ASN A 249 3.88 -20.06 -23.61
N TYR A 250 4.61 -20.59 -22.63
CA TYR A 250 5.53 -19.80 -21.80
C TYR A 250 6.74 -19.22 -22.55
N ARG A 251 6.97 -19.61 -23.81
CA ARG A 251 8.10 -19.15 -24.62
C ARG A 251 7.73 -17.99 -25.55
N SER A 252 6.45 -17.84 -25.89
CA SER A 252 5.96 -16.84 -26.84
C SER A 252 5.40 -15.61 -26.12
N SER A 253 5.96 -14.45 -26.43
CA SER A 253 5.52 -13.17 -25.86
C SER A 253 4.29 -12.58 -26.55
N ARG A 254 3.85 -13.13 -27.70
CA ARG A 254 2.80 -12.49 -28.53
C ARG A 254 1.45 -12.43 -27.83
N ILE A 255 0.96 -13.55 -27.28
CA ILE A 255 -0.32 -13.57 -26.55
C ILE A 255 -0.21 -12.74 -25.28
N THR A 256 0.93 -12.79 -24.60
CA THR A 256 1.22 -11.93 -23.44
C THR A 256 1.21 -10.45 -23.77
N ALA A 257 1.72 -10.04 -24.93
CA ALA A 257 1.68 -8.65 -25.38
C ALA A 257 0.24 -8.19 -25.64
N ILE A 258 -0.61 -9.04 -26.23
CA ILE A 258 -2.04 -8.76 -26.43
C ILE A 258 -2.75 -8.65 -25.08
N MET A 259 -2.55 -9.61 -24.17
CA MET A 259 -3.12 -9.56 -22.81
C MET A 259 -2.64 -8.31 -22.06
N LYS A 260 -1.37 -7.95 -22.18
CA LYS A 260 -0.79 -6.74 -21.56
C LYS A 260 -1.47 -5.48 -22.10
N SER A 261 -1.58 -5.36 -23.42
CA SER A 261 -2.25 -4.21 -24.05
C SER A 261 -3.70 -4.13 -23.62
N SER A 262 -4.41 -5.26 -23.59
CA SER A 262 -5.79 -5.32 -23.12
C SER A 262 -5.92 -4.89 -21.66
N LEU A 263 -5.04 -5.37 -20.78
CA LEU A 263 -5.06 -5.01 -19.35
C LEU A 263 -4.77 -3.52 -19.13
N GLN A 264 -3.96 -2.90 -19.99
CA GLN A 264 -3.67 -1.47 -19.89
C GLN A 264 -4.81 -0.58 -20.39
N SER A 265 -5.73 -1.13 -21.19
CA SER A 265 -6.84 -0.40 -21.78
C SER A 265 -8.19 -0.76 -21.16
N ILE A 266 -8.25 -1.67 -20.18
CA ILE A 266 -9.54 -1.97 -19.54
C ILE A 266 -10.01 -0.74 -18.78
N SER A 267 -11.31 -0.46 -18.90
CA SER A 267 -12.00 0.48 -18.05
C SER A 267 -13.26 -0.17 -17.51
N PHE A 268 -13.41 -0.24 -16.19
CA PHE A 268 -14.61 -0.72 -15.52
C PHE A 268 -14.77 -0.09 -14.14
N GLN A 269 -16.00 -0.13 -13.66
CA GLN A 269 -16.37 0.34 -12.34
C GLN A 269 -16.54 -0.86 -11.41
N GLY A 270 -15.58 -1.04 -10.52
CA GLY A 270 -15.56 -2.12 -9.53
C GLY A 270 -15.91 -1.64 -8.12
N THR A 271 -15.61 -2.49 -7.14
CA THR A 271 -15.86 -2.24 -5.72
C THR A 271 -14.81 -1.32 -5.08
N THR A 272 -13.60 -1.31 -5.63
CA THR A 272 -12.41 -0.58 -5.19
C THR A 272 -11.74 0.18 -6.34
N VAL A 273 -11.97 -0.27 -7.57
CA VAL A 273 -11.40 0.28 -8.81
C VAL A 273 -12.43 1.18 -9.49
N ILE A 274 -12.02 2.41 -9.81
CA ILE A 274 -12.71 3.27 -10.74
C ILE A 274 -11.68 3.69 -11.77
N THR A 275 -11.83 3.20 -13.00
CA THR A 275 -11.07 3.66 -14.15
C THR A 275 -12.01 4.45 -15.05
N ASN A 276 -11.56 5.60 -15.54
CA ASN A 276 -12.26 6.38 -16.55
C ASN A 276 -11.63 6.08 -17.91
#